data_AF-A0A1Y1R3W4-F1
#
_entry.id   AF-A0A1Y1R3W4-F1
#
_cell.length_a   1.000
_cell.length_b   1.000
_cell.length_c   1.000
_cell.angle_alpha   90.00
_cell.angle_beta   90.00
_cell.angle_gamma   90.00
#
_symmetry.space_group_name_H-M   'P 1'
#
loop_
_entity.id
_entity.type
_entity.pdbx_description
1 polymer ?
#
loop_
_entity_poly.entity_id
_entity_poly.type
_entity_poly.pdbx_seq_one_letter_code
_entity_poly.pdbx_strand_id
1 'polypeptide(L)'
;MATLAIGNGSQINPFLIQTPEDFEAVWHHSENYYYELTTDLDMEGRYLSQNDSGGSFHLEGKGHKVINMTCGNYWHFWGSGDIRNIEFYIASGLTTGLHQTCYNGAVLQNVRIHWQHNSDVYLSRDWPQGQPVYQNVVLSGLATLKHIANQGGFDTSGCYVAMNRDPNNSDGVLISDIYDPAEYVNLDPALWNLTAGSVPSLIPQTGDYSRYTHVLGTTLVDGSPVPRTVRAVTMQRHELIAQLDSAGDGSFELVTSPYTDGILVYAFDEYGSLLKADTAYGIGAITHPQTPNGYRYICIQAGTTDAALPAEPWPTDQLASGTAIFEAHKLRQPILHGPVTPKRILG
;
A
#
# COMPACT_ATOMS: atom_id res chain seq x y z
N MET A 1 3.58 8.30 4.64
CA MET A 1 2.92 7.11 4.10
C MET A 1 2.64 7.38 2.64
N ALA A 2 3.08 6.51 1.72
CA ALA A 2 2.46 6.53 0.41
C ALA A 2 0.97 6.26 0.62
N THR A 3 0.12 7.10 0.06
CA THR A 3 -1.33 6.94 0.16
C THR A 3 -1.71 5.70 -0.64
N LEU A 4 -1.87 4.57 0.05
CA LEU A 4 -2.70 3.46 -0.42
C LEU A 4 -4.07 4.03 -0.75
N ALA A 5 -4.28 4.43 -2.00
CA ALA A 5 -5.38 5.33 -2.32
C ALA A 5 -6.71 4.57 -2.41
N ILE A 6 -6.69 3.30 -2.84
CA ILE A 6 -7.90 2.57 -3.22
C ILE A 6 -8.26 1.51 -2.18
N GLY A 7 -9.37 1.71 -1.48
CA GLY A 7 -9.89 0.79 -0.45
C GLY A 7 -9.87 1.40 0.95
N ASN A 8 -10.24 0.63 1.97
CA ASN A 8 -10.18 1.07 3.38
C ASN A 8 -9.51 0.06 4.31
N GLY A 9 -8.88 -0.98 3.75
CA GLY A 9 -8.18 -2.02 4.51
C GLY A 9 -9.09 -2.99 5.26
N SER A 10 -10.41 -2.88 5.15
CA SER A 10 -11.31 -3.89 5.73
C SER A 10 -11.35 -5.14 4.86
N GLN A 11 -11.76 -6.29 5.42
CA GLN A 11 -11.86 -7.55 4.67
C GLN A 11 -12.78 -7.48 3.45
N ILE A 12 -13.86 -6.69 3.54
CA ILE A 12 -14.83 -6.50 2.45
C ILE A 12 -14.36 -5.40 1.49
N ASN A 13 -13.37 -4.58 1.85
CA ASN A 13 -12.85 -3.50 1.01
C ASN A 13 -11.33 -3.35 1.24
N PRO A 14 -10.54 -4.37 0.85
CA PRO A 14 -9.10 -4.36 1.01
C PRO A 14 -8.49 -3.15 0.29
N PHE A 15 -7.33 -2.72 0.76
CA PHE A 15 -6.49 -1.81 0.01
C PHE A 15 -5.99 -2.53 -1.25
N LEU A 16 -6.20 -1.92 -2.41
CA LEU A 16 -5.71 -2.44 -3.68
C LEU A 16 -4.26 -2.03 -3.88
N ILE A 17 -3.42 -3.00 -4.24
CA ILE A 17 -2.02 -2.82 -4.57
C ILE A 17 -1.88 -2.92 -6.08
N GLN A 18 -1.54 -1.80 -6.71
CA GLN A 18 -1.47 -1.70 -8.18
C GLN A 18 -0.07 -1.32 -8.67
N THR A 19 0.75 -0.75 -7.78
CA THR A 19 2.10 -0.30 -8.11
C THR A 19 3.14 -0.88 -7.15
N PRO A 20 4.41 -0.94 -7.57
CA PRO A 20 5.52 -1.27 -6.68
C PRO A 20 5.60 -0.35 -5.44
N GLU A 21 5.27 0.93 -5.57
CA GLU A 21 5.19 1.90 -4.47
C GLU A 21 4.11 1.52 -3.44
N ASP A 22 2.93 1.09 -3.90
CA ASP A 22 1.87 0.61 -3.01
C ASP A 22 2.39 -0.59 -2.21
N PHE A 23 3.02 -1.56 -2.89
CA PHE A 23 3.53 -2.76 -2.26
C PHE A 23 4.62 -2.46 -1.23
N GLU A 24 5.55 -1.55 -1.55
CA GLU A 24 6.59 -1.09 -0.63
C GLU A 24 5.99 -0.38 0.60
N ALA A 25 4.98 0.47 0.40
CA ALA A 25 4.31 1.16 1.49
C ALA A 25 3.58 0.19 2.42
N VAL A 26 2.91 -0.81 1.86
CA VAL A 26 2.27 -1.91 2.60
C VAL A 26 3.29 -2.73 3.36
N TRP A 27 4.41 -3.05 2.71
CA TRP A 27 5.50 -3.83 3.29
C TRP A 27 6.09 -3.18 4.54
N HIS A 28 6.11 -1.86 4.62
CA HIS A 28 6.64 -1.11 5.79
C HIS A 28 5.57 -0.69 6.81
N HIS A 29 4.28 -0.86 6.48
CA HIS A 29 3.16 -0.46 7.33
C HIS A 29 2.12 -1.57 7.40
N SER A 30 2.53 -2.76 7.86
CA SER A 30 1.62 -3.87 8.13
C SER A 30 0.81 -3.62 9.41
N GLU A 31 -0.19 -2.77 9.28
CA GLU A 31 -1.31 -2.68 10.20
C GLU A 31 -2.33 -3.79 9.86
N ASN A 32 -3.16 -4.19 10.84
CA ASN A 32 -4.13 -5.30 10.74
C ASN A 32 -5.26 -5.03 9.72
N TYR A 33 -4.88 -4.95 8.45
CA TYR A 33 -5.67 -4.63 7.29
C TYR A 33 -5.56 -5.73 6.24
N TYR A 34 -6.48 -5.64 5.28
CA TYR A 34 -6.58 -6.52 4.13
C TYR A 34 -6.10 -5.80 2.89
N TYR A 35 -5.32 -6.51 2.10
CA TYR A 35 -4.66 -6.01 0.90
C TYR A 35 -4.87 -7.00 -0.25
N GLU A 36 -5.06 -6.48 -1.46
CA GLU A 36 -5.30 -7.29 -2.65
C GLU A 36 -4.42 -6.79 -3.80
N LEU A 37 -3.62 -7.66 -4.40
CA LEU A 37 -2.93 -7.33 -5.65
C LEU A 37 -3.93 -7.34 -6.79
N THR A 38 -3.86 -6.33 -7.64
CA THR A 38 -4.70 -6.26 -8.86
C THR A 38 -3.92 -6.47 -10.15
N THR A 39 -2.59 -6.60 -10.05
CA THR A 39 -1.69 -6.76 -11.19
C THR A 39 -0.37 -7.37 -10.74
N ASP A 40 0.42 -7.84 -11.71
CA ASP A 40 1.80 -8.24 -11.48
C ASP A 40 2.66 -6.99 -11.21
N LEU A 41 3.57 -7.08 -10.24
CA LEU A 41 4.40 -5.97 -9.77
C LEU A 41 5.87 -6.24 -10.06
N ASP A 42 6.53 -5.31 -10.73
CA ASP A 42 7.98 -5.34 -10.92
C ASP A 42 8.68 -4.48 -9.86
N MET A 43 9.43 -5.12 -8.98
CA MET A 43 10.17 -4.48 -7.89
C MET A 43 11.62 -4.14 -8.27
N GLU A 44 11.97 -4.15 -9.58
CA GLU A 44 13.32 -3.78 -10.03
C GLU A 44 13.74 -2.41 -9.47
N GLY A 45 14.98 -2.35 -8.95
CA GLY A 45 15.54 -1.15 -8.33
C GLY A 45 15.00 -0.82 -6.95
N ARG A 46 14.06 -1.60 -6.40
CA ARG A 46 13.53 -1.42 -5.05
C ARG A 46 14.16 -2.38 -4.06
N TYR A 47 14.42 -1.85 -2.88
CA TYR A 47 14.98 -2.60 -1.78
C TYR A 47 13.96 -2.70 -0.65
N LEU A 48 13.40 -3.89 -0.43
CA LEU A 48 12.53 -4.16 0.69
C LEU A 48 13.39 -4.42 1.92
N SER A 49 13.44 -3.46 2.83
CA SER A 49 14.08 -3.68 4.12
C SER A 49 13.31 -4.72 4.94
N GLN A 50 13.93 -5.20 6.02
CA GLN A 50 13.25 -6.03 6.99
C GLN A 50 11.94 -5.35 7.44
N ASN A 51 10.83 -6.10 7.40
CA ASN A 51 9.58 -5.67 8.01
C ASN A 51 9.67 -5.99 9.51
N ASP A 52 9.90 -4.95 10.32
CA ASP A 52 9.94 -5.03 11.78
C ASP A 52 8.59 -4.64 12.43
N SER A 53 7.57 -4.31 11.64
CA SER A 53 6.24 -4.06 12.17
C SER A 53 5.58 -5.39 12.52
N GLY A 54 5.68 -5.79 13.79
CA GLY A 54 5.02 -6.97 14.36
C GLY A 54 3.47 -6.96 14.34
N GLY A 55 2.86 -6.23 13.41
CA GLY A 55 1.42 -6.16 13.20
C GLY A 55 0.90 -7.34 12.37
N SER A 56 -0.41 -7.53 12.38
CA SER A 56 -1.05 -8.52 11.52
C SER A 56 -1.12 -8.03 10.07
N PHE A 57 -0.98 -8.91 9.09
CA PHE A 57 -1.05 -8.55 7.67
C PHE A 57 -1.82 -9.59 6.85
N HIS A 58 -2.82 -9.16 6.08
CA HIS A 58 -3.63 -10.06 5.24
C HIS A 58 -3.49 -9.69 3.75
N LEU A 59 -2.77 -10.51 3.00
CA LEU A 59 -2.48 -10.29 1.57
C LEU A 59 -3.11 -11.37 0.69
N GLU A 60 -3.95 -10.92 -0.23
CA GLU A 60 -4.51 -11.75 -1.28
C GLU A 60 -3.87 -11.38 -2.62
N GLY A 61 -3.09 -12.29 -3.21
CA GLY A 61 -2.39 -12.03 -4.46
C GLY A 61 -3.24 -12.24 -5.70
N LYS A 62 -4.39 -12.92 -5.62
CA LYS A 62 -5.23 -13.27 -6.79
C LYS A 62 -4.45 -13.92 -7.93
N GLY A 63 -3.42 -14.70 -7.64
CA GLY A 63 -2.54 -15.34 -8.60
C GLY A 63 -1.53 -14.41 -9.29
N HIS A 64 -1.43 -13.15 -8.87
CA HIS A 64 -0.45 -12.20 -9.36
C HIS A 64 0.96 -12.46 -8.80
N LYS A 65 1.93 -11.84 -9.47
CA LYS A 65 3.35 -12.00 -9.20
C LYS A 65 3.95 -10.72 -8.64
N VAL A 66 4.89 -10.86 -7.72
CA VAL A 66 5.82 -9.80 -7.32
C VAL A 66 7.21 -10.24 -7.76
N ILE A 67 7.74 -9.58 -8.78
CA ILE A 67 8.99 -9.97 -9.44
C ILE A 67 10.14 -9.03 -9.12
N ASN A 68 11.36 -9.50 -9.39
CA ASN A 68 12.61 -8.75 -9.20
C ASN A 68 12.80 -8.21 -7.77
N MET A 69 12.25 -8.91 -6.77
CA MET A 69 12.33 -8.48 -5.39
C MET A 69 13.77 -8.55 -4.90
N THR A 70 14.27 -7.42 -4.40
CA THR A 70 15.50 -7.39 -3.60
C THR A 70 15.13 -7.18 -2.15
N CYS A 71 15.52 -8.12 -1.30
CA CYS A 71 15.32 -8.03 0.14
C CYS A 71 16.67 -7.99 0.86
N GLY A 72 16.63 -7.48 2.10
CA GLY A 72 17.83 -7.40 2.94
C GLY A 72 18.35 -8.75 3.42
N ASN A 73 18.92 -8.76 4.63
CA ASN A 73 19.50 -9.97 5.22
C ASN A 73 18.52 -11.11 5.37
N TYR A 74 17.22 -10.81 5.49
CA TYR A 74 16.16 -11.80 5.58
C TYR A 74 14.86 -11.24 5.01
N TRP A 75 14.04 -12.13 4.47
CA TRP A 75 12.66 -11.81 4.16
C TRP A 75 11.79 -12.21 5.36
N HIS A 76 11.57 -11.24 6.24
CA HIS A 76 10.87 -11.46 7.50
C HIS A 76 9.39 -11.09 7.42
N PHE A 77 8.54 -11.98 7.89
CA PHE A 77 7.15 -11.67 8.25
C PHE A 77 7.04 -11.69 9.78
N TRP A 78 7.25 -10.52 10.40
CA TRP A 78 6.99 -10.33 11.82
C TRP A 78 5.51 -10.04 12.01
N GLY A 79 4.78 -10.95 12.66
CA GLY A 79 3.37 -10.73 13.00
C GLY A 79 2.44 -11.93 12.73
N SER A 80 1.15 -11.69 12.92
CA SER A 80 0.05 -12.60 12.57
C SER A 80 -0.48 -12.31 11.15
N GLY A 81 -1.35 -13.15 10.61
CA GLY A 81 -2.06 -12.87 9.35
C GLY A 81 -1.84 -13.92 8.27
N ASP A 82 -2.25 -13.62 7.05
CA ASP A 82 -2.24 -14.60 5.96
C ASP A 82 -1.84 -14.01 4.62
N ILE A 83 -1.10 -14.82 3.85
CA ILE A 83 -0.67 -14.50 2.50
C ILE A 83 -1.17 -15.62 1.61
N ARG A 84 -1.97 -15.27 0.62
CA ARG A 84 -2.67 -16.24 -0.21
C ARG A 84 -2.53 -15.95 -1.69
N ASN A 85 -2.53 -17.03 -2.48
CA ASN A 85 -2.62 -17.00 -3.94
C ASN A 85 -1.67 -15.96 -4.56
N ILE A 86 -0.37 -16.02 -4.25
CA ILE A 86 0.62 -15.06 -4.76
C ILE A 86 1.92 -15.77 -5.14
N GLU A 87 2.62 -15.21 -6.12
CA GLU A 87 3.99 -15.61 -6.45
C GLU A 87 5.01 -14.53 -6.11
N PHE A 88 6.15 -14.95 -5.57
CA PHE A 88 7.28 -14.08 -5.28
C PHE A 88 8.52 -14.55 -6.04
N TYR A 89 9.17 -13.65 -6.77
CA TYR A 89 10.44 -13.90 -7.47
C TYR A 89 11.53 -13.02 -6.88
N ILE A 90 12.43 -13.66 -6.12
CA ILE A 90 13.46 -13.00 -5.34
C ILE A 90 14.76 -12.96 -6.15
N ALA A 91 15.08 -11.77 -6.65
CA ALA A 91 16.22 -11.52 -7.52
C ALA A 91 17.55 -11.54 -6.76
N SER A 92 17.61 -10.92 -5.57
CA SER A 92 18.85 -10.89 -4.78
C SER A 92 18.60 -10.68 -3.28
N GLY A 93 19.54 -11.14 -2.45
CA GLY A 93 19.58 -10.95 -1.00
C GLY A 93 20.82 -11.60 -0.38
N LEU A 94 21.26 -11.12 0.79
CA LEU A 94 22.52 -11.56 1.42
C LEU A 94 22.40 -12.95 2.09
N THR A 95 21.18 -13.33 2.50
CA THR A 95 20.81 -14.65 3.07
C THR A 95 19.29 -14.78 3.03
N THR A 96 18.69 -15.22 1.94
CA THR A 96 17.21 -15.20 1.84
C THR A 96 16.57 -16.38 2.59
N GLY A 97 16.61 -16.36 3.91
CA GLY A 97 15.64 -17.08 4.73
C GLY A 97 14.28 -16.40 4.66
N LEU A 98 13.23 -17.18 4.41
CA LEU A 98 11.86 -16.77 4.74
C LEU A 98 11.69 -17.06 6.22
N HIS A 99 12.04 -16.08 7.04
CA HIS A 99 11.90 -16.22 8.48
C HIS A 99 10.48 -15.80 8.85
N GLN A 100 9.67 -16.78 9.22
CA GLN A 100 8.32 -16.52 9.68
C GLN A 100 8.30 -16.59 11.20
N THR A 101 8.68 -15.48 11.83
CA THR A 101 8.44 -15.24 13.26
C THR A 101 6.96 -14.87 13.43
N CYS A 102 6.07 -15.85 13.26
CA CYS A 102 4.66 -15.60 13.48
C CYS A 102 4.35 -15.61 14.98
N TYR A 103 3.81 -14.50 15.46
CA TYR A 103 3.04 -14.48 16.69
C TYR A 103 1.62 -14.91 16.30
N ASN A 104 1.19 -16.13 16.66
CA ASN A 104 -0.17 -16.64 16.41
C ASN A 104 -0.58 -16.91 14.95
N GLY A 105 -0.22 -18.09 14.43
CA GLY A 105 -1.05 -18.77 13.43
C GLY A 105 -1.06 -18.15 12.03
N ALA A 106 0.09 -17.68 11.57
CA ALA A 106 0.19 -17.12 10.23
C ALA A 106 -0.04 -18.18 9.14
N VAL A 107 -0.68 -17.82 8.04
CA VAL A 107 -1.05 -18.76 6.97
C VAL A 107 -0.35 -18.37 5.66
N LEU A 108 0.39 -19.30 5.06
CA LEU A 108 0.75 -19.23 3.65
C LEU A 108 -0.09 -20.25 2.90
N GLN A 109 -0.97 -19.80 2.01
CA GLN A 109 -1.85 -20.67 1.26
C GLN A 109 -1.77 -20.42 -0.25
N ASN A 110 -1.51 -21.47 -1.03
CA ASN A 110 -1.34 -21.36 -2.47
C ASN A 110 -0.27 -20.30 -2.83
N VAL A 111 0.94 -20.45 -2.30
CA VAL A 111 2.02 -19.47 -2.49
C VAL A 111 3.16 -20.11 -3.26
N ARG A 112 3.70 -19.40 -4.25
CA ARG A 112 4.96 -19.77 -4.89
C ARG A 112 6.06 -18.81 -4.47
N ILE A 113 7.21 -19.34 -4.10
CA ILE A 113 8.42 -18.55 -3.87
C ILE A 113 9.54 -19.09 -4.75
N HIS A 114 10.11 -18.22 -5.56
CA HIS A 114 11.15 -18.54 -6.53
C HIS A 114 12.40 -17.71 -6.27
N TRP A 115 13.53 -18.37 -6.05
CA TRP A 115 14.83 -17.72 -5.85
C TRP A 115 15.67 -17.74 -7.12
N GLN A 116 16.02 -16.56 -7.63
CA GLN A 116 16.82 -16.41 -8.86
C GLN A 116 18.33 -16.36 -8.59
N HIS A 117 18.74 -16.44 -7.33
CA HIS A 117 20.14 -16.45 -6.92
C HIS A 117 20.41 -17.63 -5.98
N ASN A 118 21.68 -17.98 -5.85
CA ASN A 118 22.09 -19.03 -4.92
C ASN A 118 22.13 -18.44 -3.50
N SER A 119 21.28 -18.95 -2.63
CA SER A 119 21.17 -18.52 -1.24
C SER A 119 20.74 -19.68 -0.36
N ASP A 120 20.93 -19.53 0.93
CA ASP A 120 20.40 -20.43 1.94
C ASP A 120 19.00 -20.00 2.33
N VAL A 121 18.04 -20.92 2.20
CA VAL A 121 16.64 -20.71 2.58
C VAL A 121 16.37 -21.43 3.89
N TYR A 122 15.86 -20.67 4.84
CA TYR A 122 15.37 -21.14 6.13
C TYR A 122 13.88 -20.87 6.19
N LEU A 123 13.10 -21.86 6.62
CA LEU A 123 11.71 -21.74 7.01
C LEU A 123 11.61 -22.06 8.49
N SER A 124 11.93 -21.10 9.35
CA SER A 124 12.01 -21.36 10.79
C SER A 124 10.83 -20.78 11.58
N ARG A 125 10.55 -21.46 12.70
CA ARG A 125 9.78 -20.93 13.81
C ARG A 125 10.70 -20.56 14.95
N ASP A 126 10.64 -19.30 15.32
CA ASP A 126 11.46 -18.80 16.40
C ASP A 126 10.71 -18.72 17.74
N TRP A 127 9.38 -18.77 17.71
CA TRP A 127 8.55 -18.53 18.90
C TRP A 127 7.48 -19.62 19.11
N PRO A 128 7.20 -20.01 20.37
CA PRO A 128 6.31 -21.13 20.69
C PRO A 128 4.81 -20.83 20.57
N GLN A 129 4.40 -19.62 20.13
CA GLN A 129 3.00 -19.19 20.15
C GLN A 129 2.35 -19.27 18.76
N GLY A 130 1.54 -20.33 18.57
CA GLY A 130 0.78 -20.59 17.35
C GLY A 130 1.57 -21.39 16.31
N GLN A 131 0.89 -22.31 15.62
CA GLN A 131 1.46 -23.06 14.50
C GLN A 131 1.17 -22.30 13.21
N PRO A 132 2.17 -21.86 12.45
CA PRO A 132 1.90 -21.37 11.11
C PRO A 132 1.36 -22.53 10.26
N VAL A 133 0.55 -22.17 9.28
CA VAL A 133 -0.07 -23.12 8.35
C VAL A 133 0.53 -22.88 6.97
N TYR A 134 1.22 -23.88 6.43
CA TYR A 134 1.66 -23.89 5.04
C TYR A 134 0.79 -24.85 4.26
N GLN A 135 0.01 -24.32 3.34
CA GLN A 135 -0.88 -25.12 2.51
C GLN A 135 -0.61 -24.80 1.05
N ASN A 136 -0.23 -25.80 0.26
CA ASN A 136 0.05 -25.65 -1.17
C ASN A 136 1.13 -24.59 -1.45
N VAL A 137 2.26 -24.69 -0.75
CA VAL A 137 3.40 -23.79 -0.94
C VAL A 137 4.42 -24.45 -1.86
N VAL A 138 4.81 -23.79 -2.94
CA VAL A 138 5.82 -24.28 -3.88
C VAL A 138 7.09 -23.44 -3.73
N LEU A 139 8.17 -24.08 -3.28
CA LEU A 139 9.49 -23.47 -3.16
C LEU A 139 10.32 -23.92 -4.37
N SER A 140 10.90 -22.97 -5.12
CA SER A 140 11.69 -23.31 -6.33
C SER A 140 12.87 -22.38 -6.57
N GLY A 141 13.79 -22.76 -7.46
CA GLY A 141 14.86 -21.90 -7.92
C GLY A 141 16.26 -22.39 -7.55
N LEU A 142 17.23 -21.47 -7.57
CA LEU A 142 18.66 -21.79 -7.41
C LEU A 142 19.12 -21.92 -5.96
N ALA A 143 18.27 -21.57 -5.01
CA ALA A 143 18.59 -21.62 -3.59
C ALA A 143 18.68 -23.06 -3.05
N THR A 144 19.30 -23.18 -1.86
CA THR A 144 19.35 -24.42 -1.09
C THR A 144 18.48 -24.30 0.15
N LEU A 145 17.47 -25.16 0.28
CA LEU A 145 16.67 -25.26 1.48
C LEU A 145 17.50 -25.89 2.60
N LYS A 146 17.97 -25.06 3.54
CA LYS A 146 18.81 -25.49 4.67
C LYS A 146 18.02 -26.13 5.79
N HIS A 147 16.88 -25.56 6.14
CA HIS A 147 16.14 -26.01 7.31
C HIS A 147 14.68 -25.58 7.25
N ILE A 148 13.78 -26.46 7.66
CA ILE A 148 12.43 -26.06 8.10
C ILE A 148 12.40 -26.29 9.61
N ALA A 149 12.57 -25.25 10.43
CA ALA A 149 12.84 -25.42 11.85
C ALA A 149 11.62 -25.93 12.63
N ASN A 150 11.58 -27.23 12.86
CA ASN A 150 10.54 -27.91 13.58
C ASN A 150 10.80 -27.89 15.10
N GLN A 151 10.80 -26.71 15.74
CA GLN A 151 10.82 -26.65 17.22
C GLN A 151 9.48 -27.10 17.85
N GLY A 152 8.54 -27.69 17.12
CA GLY A 152 7.37 -28.34 17.72
C GLY A 152 6.16 -28.56 16.81
N GLY A 153 6.24 -29.50 15.88
CA GLY A 153 5.09 -30.10 15.20
C GLY A 153 4.57 -29.35 13.98
N PHE A 154 5.45 -28.87 13.11
CA PHE A 154 5.09 -28.25 11.84
C PHE A 154 4.38 -29.22 10.89
N ASP A 155 3.25 -28.81 10.34
CA ASP A 155 2.65 -29.49 9.19
C ASP A 155 3.21 -28.90 7.89
N THR A 156 4.18 -29.60 7.31
CA THR A 156 4.76 -29.25 6.01
C THR A 156 4.20 -30.11 4.88
N SER A 157 3.14 -30.88 5.12
CA SER A 157 2.58 -31.79 4.11
C SER A 157 2.04 -31.06 2.87
N GLY A 158 1.74 -29.77 3.01
CA GLY A 158 1.37 -28.87 1.92
C GLY A 158 2.54 -28.13 1.24
N CYS A 159 3.80 -28.37 1.63
CA CYS A 159 4.97 -27.71 1.06
C CYS A 159 5.69 -28.60 0.04
N TYR A 160 5.80 -28.15 -1.20
CA TYR A 160 6.53 -28.80 -2.29
C TYR A 160 7.90 -28.13 -2.47
N VAL A 161 8.97 -28.92 -2.42
CA VAL A 161 10.35 -28.44 -2.54
C VAL A 161 10.91 -28.82 -3.91
N ALA A 162 10.96 -27.85 -4.81
CA ALA A 162 11.46 -27.95 -6.18
C ALA A 162 12.79 -27.15 -6.35
N MET A 163 13.72 -27.35 -5.42
CA MET A 163 15.04 -26.70 -5.37
C MET A 163 16.08 -27.62 -4.72
N ASN A 164 17.34 -27.17 -4.66
CA ASN A 164 18.36 -27.90 -3.91
C ASN A 164 17.99 -27.98 -2.43
N ARG A 165 18.28 -29.12 -1.80
CA ARG A 165 17.94 -29.37 -0.39
C ARG A 165 19.17 -29.79 0.37
N ASP A 166 19.35 -29.25 1.56
CA ASP A 166 20.39 -29.72 2.48
C ASP A 166 20.10 -31.18 2.88
N PRO A 167 21.09 -32.09 2.78
CA PRO A 167 20.88 -33.50 3.10
C PRO A 167 20.45 -33.76 4.54
N ASN A 168 20.65 -32.80 5.46
CA ASN A 168 20.25 -32.93 6.86
C ASN A 168 18.81 -32.45 7.13
N ASN A 169 18.12 -31.92 6.12
CA ASN A 169 16.74 -31.49 6.24
C ASN A 169 15.82 -32.64 5.79
N SER A 170 14.79 -33.00 6.56
CA SER A 170 13.78 -34.04 6.22
C SER A 170 12.34 -33.53 6.04
N ASP A 171 12.07 -32.24 6.26
CA ASP A 171 10.76 -31.60 6.16
C ASP A 171 10.28 -31.25 4.73
N GLY A 172 8.97 -31.22 4.49
CA GLY A 172 8.37 -30.94 3.17
C GLY A 172 8.36 -32.12 2.19
N VAL A 173 7.56 -32.01 1.13
CA VAL A 173 7.46 -33.01 0.06
C VAL A 173 8.54 -32.73 -0.97
N LEU A 174 9.53 -33.62 -1.04
CA LEU A 174 10.52 -33.62 -2.10
C LEU A 174 9.89 -34.04 -3.41
N ILE A 175 10.17 -33.24 -4.44
CA ILE A 175 9.72 -33.51 -5.80
C ILE A 175 10.90 -34.08 -6.58
N SER A 176 10.73 -35.30 -7.12
CA SER A 176 11.77 -35.99 -7.88
C SER A 176 11.88 -35.46 -9.30
N ASP A 177 10.75 -35.16 -9.94
CA ASP A 177 10.67 -34.44 -11.20
C ASP A 177 9.84 -33.17 -11.01
N ILE A 178 10.55 -32.02 -10.93
CA ILE A 178 9.93 -30.71 -10.71
C ILE A 178 9.01 -30.24 -11.85
N TYR A 179 8.96 -31.01 -12.94
CA TYR A 179 8.15 -30.73 -14.12
C TYR A 179 7.00 -31.72 -14.31
N ASP A 180 6.88 -32.74 -13.46
CA ASP A 180 5.76 -33.68 -13.49
C ASP A 180 4.59 -33.15 -12.64
N PRO A 181 3.47 -32.74 -13.26
CA PRO A 181 2.31 -32.25 -12.51
C PRO A 181 1.69 -33.30 -11.57
N ALA A 182 1.93 -34.59 -11.79
CA ALA A 182 1.43 -35.65 -10.92
C ALA A 182 2.06 -35.64 -9.52
N GLU A 183 3.23 -35.01 -9.36
CA GLU A 183 3.89 -34.87 -8.05
C GLU A 183 3.26 -33.77 -7.18
N TYR A 184 2.38 -32.93 -7.74
CA TYR A 184 1.73 -31.80 -7.08
C TYR A 184 0.27 -32.08 -6.70
N VAL A 185 0.02 -33.23 -6.07
CA VAL A 185 -1.32 -33.83 -5.90
C VAL A 185 -2.37 -32.97 -5.18
N ASN A 186 -1.96 -32.01 -4.35
CA ASN A 186 -2.88 -31.13 -3.61
C ASN A 186 -3.08 -29.75 -4.27
N LEU A 187 -2.42 -29.47 -5.40
CA LEU A 187 -2.62 -28.21 -6.11
C LEU A 187 -3.91 -28.27 -6.94
N ASP A 188 -4.80 -27.31 -6.70
CA ASP A 188 -6.04 -27.17 -7.45
C ASP A 188 -5.76 -26.63 -8.87
N PRO A 189 -6.07 -27.36 -9.96
CA PRO A 189 -5.85 -26.89 -11.33
C PRO A 189 -6.67 -25.64 -11.70
N ALA A 190 -7.69 -25.26 -10.93
CA ALA A 190 -8.41 -24.00 -11.11
C ALA A 190 -7.60 -22.77 -10.64
N LEU A 191 -6.66 -22.98 -9.71
CA LEU A 191 -5.80 -21.94 -9.15
C LEU A 191 -4.37 -22.04 -9.69
N TRP A 192 -3.92 -23.23 -10.06
CA TRP A 192 -2.56 -23.52 -10.49
C TRP A 192 -2.52 -24.00 -11.94
N ASN A 193 -1.63 -23.39 -12.72
CA ASN A 193 -1.19 -23.91 -14.00
C ASN A 193 -0.19 -25.04 -13.76
N LEU A 194 -0.63 -26.26 -14.02
CA LEU A 194 0.15 -27.51 -13.87
C LEU A 194 0.65 -28.04 -15.22
N THR A 195 1.04 -27.15 -16.14
CA THR A 195 1.53 -27.56 -17.47
C THR A 195 2.87 -28.27 -17.35
N ALA A 196 2.95 -29.50 -17.88
CA ALA A 196 4.16 -30.30 -17.91
C ALA A 196 5.34 -29.55 -18.58
N GLY A 197 6.53 -29.72 -18.04
CA GLY A 197 7.73 -28.99 -18.50
C GLY A 197 7.94 -27.63 -17.84
N SER A 198 7.12 -27.27 -16.84
CA SER A 198 7.30 -26.07 -16.02
C SER A 198 6.94 -26.36 -14.57
N VAL A 199 7.62 -25.67 -13.64
CA VAL A 199 7.23 -25.68 -12.23
C VAL A 199 5.87 -24.98 -12.11
N PRO A 200 4.91 -25.53 -11.32
CA PRO A 200 3.58 -24.95 -11.15
C PRO A 200 3.60 -23.45 -10.91
N SER A 201 2.71 -22.73 -11.59
CA SER A 201 2.49 -21.30 -11.38
C SER A 201 1.03 -21.02 -11.08
N LEU A 202 0.72 -19.97 -10.35
CA LEU A 202 -0.65 -19.53 -10.14
C LEU A 202 -1.24 -18.94 -11.43
N ILE A 203 -2.54 -19.12 -11.58
CA ILE A 203 -3.34 -18.52 -12.63
C ILE A 203 -3.92 -17.21 -12.08
N PRO A 204 -3.63 -16.05 -12.69
CA PRO A 204 -4.25 -14.79 -12.30
C PRO A 204 -5.78 -14.89 -12.30
N GLN A 205 -6.37 -14.48 -11.19
CA GLN A 205 -7.81 -14.50 -10.93
C GLN A 205 -8.35 -13.09 -11.10
N THR A 206 -9.49 -12.96 -11.76
CA THR A 206 -10.19 -11.67 -11.82
C THR A 206 -10.75 -11.32 -10.45
N GLY A 207 -10.35 -10.19 -9.87
CA GLY A 207 -11.00 -9.62 -8.70
C GLY A 207 -12.36 -9.00 -9.05
N ASP A 208 -13.30 -9.03 -8.10
CA ASP A 208 -14.52 -8.23 -8.21
C ASP A 208 -14.26 -6.81 -7.70
N TYR A 209 -13.77 -5.96 -8.60
CA TYR A 209 -13.53 -4.56 -8.31
C TYR A 209 -14.75 -3.66 -8.58
N SER A 210 -15.92 -4.24 -8.85
CA SER A 210 -17.11 -3.46 -9.24
C SER A 210 -17.61 -2.50 -8.14
N ARG A 211 -17.21 -2.76 -6.89
CA ARG A 211 -17.46 -1.90 -5.73
C ARG A 211 -16.47 -0.75 -5.59
N TYR A 212 -15.32 -0.80 -6.27
CA TYR A 212 -14.35 0.28 -6.20
C TYR A 212 -14.68 1.35 -7.21
N THR A 213 -14.81 2.58 -6.72
CA THR A 213 -15.12 3.71 -7.58
C THR A 213 -14.17 4.87 -7.34
N HIS A 214 -13.99 5.67 -8.38
CA HIS A 214 -13.19 6.88 -8.32
C HIS A 214 -13.79 8.02 -9.14
N VAL A 215 -13.34 9.24 -8.86
CA VAL A 215 -13.55 10.39 -9.71
C VAL A 215 -12.18 10.95 -10.11
N LEU A 216 -11.94 10.93 -11.42
CA LEU A 216 -10.79 11.56 -12.05
C LEU A 216 -11.18 12.96 -12.52
N GLY A 217 -10.28 13.92 -12.38
CA GLY A 217 -10.51 15.27 -12.89
C GLY A 217 -9.28 16.16 -12.85
N THR A 218 -9.49 17.41 -13.21
CA THR A 218 -8.48 18.46 -13.14
C THR A 218 -9.11 19.71 -12.54
N THR A 219 -8.48 20.29 -11.53
CA THR A 219 -8.90 21.55 -10.94
C THR A 219 -8.43 22.71 -11.82
N LEU A 220 -9.37 23.51 -12.29
CA LEU A 220 -9.13 24.64 -13.18
C LEU A 220 -9.49 25.96 -12.50
N VAL A 221 -8.70 27.00 -12.77
CA VAL A 221 -8.98 28.40 -12.44
C VAL A 221 -8.78 29.19 -13.72
N ASP A 222 -9.83 29.87 -14.19
CA ASP A 222 -9.82 30.61 -15.46
C ASP A 222 -9.31 29.75 -16.65
N GLY A 223 -9.71 28.47 -16.67
CA GLY A 223 -9.31 27.50 -17.70
C GLY A 223 -7.88 26.95 -17.56
N SER A 224 -7.09 27.44 -16.61
CA SER A 224 -5.73 26.97 -16.36
C SER A 224 -5.70 25.97 -15.20
N PRO A 225 -4.94 24.87 -15.30
CA PRO A 225 -4.81 23.91 -14.20
C PRO A 225 -4.08 24.52 -13.00
N VAL A 226 -4.62 24.29 -11.79
CA VAL A 226 -4.09 24.85 -10.55
C VAL A 226 -4.30 23.88 -9.40
N PRO A 227 -3.30 23.61 -8.55
CA PRO A 227 -3.46 22.74 -7.39
C PRO A 227 -4.47 23.30 -6.38
N ARG A 228 -5.43 22.48 -5.96
CA ARG A 228 -6.45 22.79 -4.94
C ARG A 228 -6.76 21.57 -4.08
N THR A 229 -7.34 21.79 -2.92
CA THR A 229 -7.94 20.71 -2.13
C THR A 229 -9.24 20.27 -2.81
N VAL A 230 -9.38 18.96 -3.03
CA VAL A 230 -10.54 18.35 -3.66
C VAL A 230 -11.26 17.44 -2.66
N ARG A 231 -12.58 17.52 -2.61
CA ARG A 231 -13.42 16.74 -1.69
C ARG A 231 -14.63 16.15 -2.39
N ALA A 232 -14.87 14.86 -2.19
CA ALA A 232 -16.14 14.21 -2.53
C ALA A 232 -17.07 14.16 -1.31
N VAL A 233 -18.35 14.39 -1.52
CA VAL A 233 -19.39 14.20 -0.51
C VAL A 233 -20.64 13.54 -1.07
N THR A 234 -21.47 12.99 -0.18
CA THR A 234 -22.79 12.45 -0.55
C THR A 234 -23.73 13.57 -1.03
N MET A 235 -24.49 13.34 -2.10
CA MET A 235 -25.41 14.34 -2.68
C MET A 235 -26.46 14.87 -1.69
N GLN A 236 -26.98 14.00 -0.81
CA GLN A 236 -28.15 14.32 0.01
C GLN A 236 -27.79 15.00 1.32
N ARG A 237 -26.68 14.58 1.94
CA ARG A 237 -26.30 15.01 3.30
C ARG A 237 -24.99 15.75 3.35
N HIS A 238 -24.27 15.82 2.22
CA HIS A 238 -22.93 16.38 2.13
C HIS A 238 -21.95 15.72 3.14
N GLU A 239 -22.16 14.44 3.43
CA GLU A 239 -21.23 13.65 4.26
C GLU A 239 -19.94 13.41 3.48
N LEU A 240 -18.78 13.60 4.14
CA LEU A 240 -17.47 13.41 3.53
C LEU A 240 -17.28 11.96 3.06
N ILE A 241 -16.95 11.79 1.78
CA ILE A 241 -16.56 10.51 1.18
C ILE A 241 -15.04 10.40 1.16
N ALA A 242 -14.37 11.38 0.56
CA ALA A 242 -12.92 11.43 0.44
C ALA A 242 -12.42 12.87 0.25
N GLN A 243 -11.14 13.09 0.55
CA GLN A 243 -10.45 14.36 0.36
C GLN A 243 -8.97 14.12 0.06
N LEU A 244 -8.41 14.95 -0.81
CA LEU A 244 -6.98 15.02 -1.10
C LEU A 244 -6.62 16.42 -1.62
N ASP A 245 -5.33 16.70 -1.78
CA ASP A 245 -4.85 17.83 -2.58
C ASP A 245 -4.51 17.34 -3.99
N SER A 246 -4.99 18.04 -5.02
CA SER A 246 -4.66 17.74 -6.40
C SER A 246 -3.16 17.97 -6.65
N ALA A 247 -2.60 17.31 -7.66
CA ALA A 247 -1.22 17.48 -8.07
C ALA A 247 -0.93 18.93 -8.54
N GLY A 248 0.37 19.24 -8.74
CA GLY A 248 0.82 20.57 -9.17
C GLY A 248 0.27 21.03 -10.52
N ASP A 249 -0.16 20.10 -11.36
CA ASP A 249 -0.86 20.34 -12.64
C ASP A 249 -2.39 20.33 -12.49
N GLY A 250 -2.91 20.36 -11.26
CA GLY A 250 -4.32 20.31 -10.93
C GLY A 250 -4.99 18.95 -11.13
N SER A 251 -4.29 17.92 -11.62
CA SER A 251 -4.87 16.60 -11.81
C SER A 251 -5.18 15.93 -10.46
N PHE A 252 -6.26 15.16 -10.40
CA PHE A 252 -6.61 14.37 -9.22
C PHE A 252 -7.31 13.06 -9.56
N GLU A 253 -7.13 12.09 -8.66
CA GLU A 253 -7.88 10.84 -8.61
C GLU A 253 -8.43 10.66 -7.20
N LEU A 254 -9.74 10.86 -7.05
CA LEU A 254 -10.42 10.77 -5.77
C LEU A 254 -11.07 9.40 -5.64
N VAL A 255 -10.64 8.60 -4.67
CA VAL A 255 -11.27 7.31 -4.40
C VAL A 255 -12.58 7.52 -3.67
N THR A 256 -13.67 7.02 -4.27
CA THR A 256 -15.04 7.26 -3.82
C THR A 256 -15.80 5.96 -3.56
N SER A 257 -15.10 4.84 -3.41
CA SER A 257 -15.69 3.54 -3.09
C SER A 257 -16.49 3.60 -1.77
N PRO A 258 -17.63 2.90 -1.64
CA PRO A 258 -18.31 2.10 -2.67
C PRO A 258 -19.39 2.90 -3.44
N TYR A 259 -19.33 4.22 -3.42
CA TYR A 259 -20.39 5.07 -3.97
C TYR A 259 -20.45 4.94 -5.49
N THR A 260 -21.59 4.49 -6.00
CA THR A 260 -21.87 4.31 -7.43
C THR A 260 -22.95 5.27 -7.95
N ASP A 261 -23.71 5.87 -7.03
CA ASP A 261 -24.68 6.91 -7.33
C ASP A 261 -24.01 8.28 -7.51
N GLY A 262 -24.77 9.28 -7.95
CA GLY A 262 -24.28 10.65 -8.07
C GLY A 262 -23.72 11.17 -6.74
N ILE A 263 -22.53 11.78 -6.79
CA ILE A 263 -21.87 12.47 -5.68
C ILE A 263 -21.63 13.95 -6.04
N LEU A 264 -21.26 14.75 -5.04
CA LEU A 264 -20.78 16.12 -5.24
C LEU A 264 -19.26 16.16 -5.06
N VAL A 265 -18.57 16.90 -5.94
CA VAL A 265 -17.12 17.12 -5.85
C VAL A 265 -16.85 18.62 -5.73
N TYR A 266 -16.12 19.01 -4.69
CA TYR A 266 -15.67 20.38 -4.47
C TYR A 266 -14.20 20.51 -4.77
N ALA A 267 -13.79 21.62 -5.36
CA ALA A 267 -12.41 22.08 -5.38
C ALA A 267 -12.34 23.44 -4.68
N PHE A 268 -11.51 23.58 -3.64
CA PHE A 268 -11.42 24.79 -2.84
C PHE A 268 -9.98 25.05 -2.37
N ASP A 269 -9.73 26.29 -1.97
CA ASP A 269 -8.47 26.68 -1.34
C ASP A 269 -8.63 26.57 0.17
N GLU A 270 -7.67 25.95 0.88
CA GLU A 270 -7.66 25.99 2.34
C GLU A 270 -7.64 27.44 2.85
N TYR A 271 -8.55 27.76 3.77
CA TYR A 271 -8.65 29.10 4.35
C TYR A 271 -7.62 29.32 5.48
N GLY A 272 -7.10 28.23 6.06
CA GLY A 272 -6.16 28.28 7.17
C GLY A 272 -6.81 28.57 8.52
N SER A 273 -5.99 28.98 9.49
CA SER A 273 -6.42 29.33 10.84
C SER A 273 -6.36 30.83 11.11
N LEU A 274 -7.09 31.33 12.11
CA LEU A 274 -6.97 32.72 12.53
C LEU A 274 -5.52 33.01 12.97
N LEU A 275 -4.93 34.12 12.50
CA LEU A 275 -3.61 34.56 12.96
C LEU A 275 -3.66 34.87 14.47
N LYS A 276 -2.69 34.34 15.23
CA LYS A 276 -2.59 34.53 16.68
C LYS A 276 -1.32 35.29 17.04
N ALA A 277 -1.39 36.11 18.08
CA ALA A 277 -0.23 36.77 18.68
C ALA A 277 0.69 35.75 19.37
N ASP A 278 1.96 36.10 19.54
CA ASP A 278 2.97 35.29 20.26
C ASP A 278 3.01 33.81 19.80
N THR A 279 2.72 33.55 18.53
CA THR A 279 2.55 32.20 17.99
C THR A 279 3.62 31.91 16.95
N ALA A 280 4.28 30.77 17.09
CA ALA A 280 5.26 30.29 16.12
C ALA A 280 4.54 29.70 14.89
N TYR A 281 4.93 30.16 13.70
CA TYR A 281 4.46 29.66 12.42
C TYR A 281 5.63 29.13 11.60
N GLY A 282 5.49 27.91 11.07
CA GLY A 282 6.42 27.33 10.09
C GLY A 282 6.10 27.79 8.66
N ILE A 283 7.05 27.63 7.74
CA ILE A 283 6.83 27.85 6.30
C ILE A 283 5.67 26.96 5.81
N GLY A 284 4.80 27.53 4.98
CA GLY A 284 3.60 26.86 4.46
C GLY A 284 2.37 26.97 5.37
N ALA A 285 2.51 27.43 6.61
CA ALA A 285 1.34 27.64 7.48
C ALA A 285 0.40 28.69 6.89
N ILE A 286 -0.89 28.35 6.78
CA ILE A 286 -1.92 29.21 6.20
C ILE A 286 -2.71 29.88 7.31
N THR A 287 -2.84 31.20 7.23
CA THR A 287 -3.62 32.00 8.17
C THR A 287 -4.59 32.95 7.47
N HIS A 288 -5.54 33.50 8.22
CA HIS A 288 -6.49 34.49 7.74
C HIS A 288 -6.75 35.59 8.77
N PRO A 289 -7.23 36.77 8.34
CA PRO A 289 -7.66 37.85 9.23
C PRO A 289 -8.94 37.50 10.00
N GLN A 290 -9.17 38.22 11.09
CA GLN A 290 -10.42 38.20 11.83
C GLN A 290 -11.56 38.74 10.97
N THR A 291 -11.33 39.83 10.22
CA THR A 291 -12.28 40.36 9.25
C THR A 291 -11.92 39.86 7.85
N PRO A 292 -12.74 38.99 7.22
CA PRO A 292 -12.42 38.45 5.91
C PRO A 292 -12.21 39.56 4.86
N ASN A 293 -11.05 39.57 4.22
CA ASN A 293 -10.69 40.53 3.17
C ASN A 293 -10.50 39.87 1.78
N GLY A 294 -10.84 38.59 1.65
CA GLY A 294 -10.70 37.83 0.39
C GLY A 294 -9.30 37.27 0.13
N TYR A 295 -8.38 37.34 1.10
CA TYR A 295 -7.04 36.76 1.03
C TYR A 295 -6.81 35.78 2.18
N ARG A 296 -5.94 34.80 1.92
CA ARG A 296 -5.26 33.98 2.92
C ARG A 296 -3.78 34.33 2.92
N TYR A 297 -3.08 34.06 4.01
CA TYR A 297 -1.70 34.48 4.23
C TYR A 297 -0.85 33.24 4.50
N ILE A 298 0.03 32.91 3.55
CA ILE A 298 0.90 31.73 3.62
C ILE A 298 2.25 32.15 4.16
N CYS A 299 2.69 31.54 5.26
CA CYS A 299 4.00 31.83 5.85
C CYS A 299 5.12 31.43 4.87
N ILE A 300 5.90 32.42 4.41
CA ILE A 300 7.05 32.22 3.53
C ILE A 300 8.38 32.34 4.28
N GLN A 301 8.36 32.92 5.48
CA GLN A 301 9.47 32.94 6.42
C GLN A 301 8.97 32.56 7.80
N ALA A 302 9.46 31.41 8.31
CA ALA A 302 9.12 30.94 9.64
C ALA A 302 9.55 31.93 10.72
N GLY A 303 8.75 32.03 11.79
CA GLY A 303 9.02 32.92 12.91
C GLY A 303 7.89 32.94 13.92
N THR A 304 8.03 33.82 14.91
CA THR A 304 6.98 34.09 15.91
C THR A 304 6.36 35.45 15.62
N THR A 305 5.03 35.50 15.62
CA THR A 305 4.26 36.74 15.51
C THR A 305 4.44 37.63 16.73
N ASP A 306 4.25 38.94 16.58
CA ASP A 306 4.30 39.87 17.70
C ASP A 306 3.14 39.66 18.69
N ALA A 307 3.34 40.10 19.93
CA ALA A 307 2.29 40.17 20.96
C ALA A 307 1.11 41.07 20.54
N ALA A 308 1.40 42.14 19.78
CA ALA A 308 0.39 43.00 19.16
C ALA A 308 0.40 42.76 17.64
N LEU A 309 -0.66 42.14 17.13
CA LEU A 309 -0.79 41.87 15.70
C LEU A 309 -0.98 43.16 14.89
N PRO A 310 -0.54 43.20 13.61
CA PRO A 310 -0.81 44.31 12.71
C PRO A 310 -2.31 44.61 12.61
N ALA A 311 -2.66 45.90 12.61
CA ALA A 311 -4.05 46.32 12.48
C ALA A 311 -4.60 45.95 11.10
N GLU A 312 -5.85 45.48 11.07
CA GLU A 312 -6.59 45.24 9.82
C GLU A 312 -7.08 46.58 9.22
N PRO A 313 -7.22 46.69 7.88
CA PRO A 313 -7.01 45.63 6.89
C PRO A 313 -5.53 45.37 6.60
N TRP A 314 -5.17 44.09 6.51
CA TRP A 314 -3.83 43.68 6.12
C TRP A 314 -3.57 43.93 4.63
N PRO A 315 -2.29 44.13 4.25
CA PRO A 315 -1.90 44.36 2.87
C PRO A 315 -2.11 43.12 1.98
N THR A 316 -2.33 43.33 0.68
CA THR A 316 -2.66 42.28 -0.30
C THR A 316 -1.42 41.68 -1.00
N ASP A 317 -0.22 41.97 -0.51
CA ASP A 317 1.07 41.46 -1.00
C ASP A 317 1.80 40.66 0.09
N GLN A 318 2.31 41.31 1.14
CA GLN A 318 3.03 40.67 2.23
C GLN A 318 2.65 41.26 3.60
N LEU A 319 2.46 40.37 4.56
CA LEU A 319 2.22 40.71 5.96
C LEU A 319 3.45 40.29 6.79
N ALA A 320 4.05 41.24 7.49
CA ALA A 320 5.06 40.95 8.51
C ALA A 320 4.44 41.07 9.91
N SER A 321 4.71 40.11 10.79
CA SER A 321 4.37 40.16 12.20
C SER A 321 5.48 39.49 13.00
N GLY A 322 6.15 40.24 13.86
CA GLY A 322 7.37 39.83 14.54
C GLY A 322 8.46 39.41 13.57
N THR A 323 8.86 38.14 13.64
CA THR A 323 9.89 37.54 12.76
C THR A 323 9.30 36.73 11.61
N ALA A 324 7.98 36.50 11.61
CA ALA A 324 7.29 35.77 10.56
C ALA A 324 6.88 36.69 9.40
N ILE A 325 7.05 36.20 8.16
CA ILE A 325 6.60 36.89 6.95
C ILE A 325 5.64 35.98 6.21
N PHE A 326 4.49 36.54 5.84
CA PHE A 326 3.43 35.87 5.12
C PHE A 326 3.22 36.53 3.76
N GLU A 327 2.98 35.71 2.73
CA GLU A 327 2.56 36.16 1.42
C GLU A 327 1.03 36.07 1.32
N ALA A 328 0.40 37.14 0.81
CA ALA A 328 -1.03 37.19 0.59
C ALA A 328 -1.41 36.47 -0.71
N HIS A 329 -2.31 35.51 -0.58
CA HIS A 329 -2.87 34.75 -1.70
C HIS A 329 -4.37 34.99 -1.77
N LYS A 330 -4.86 35.44 -2.93
CA LYS A 330 -6.29 35.68 -3.13
C LYS A 330 -7.06 34.36 -2.98
N LEU A 331 -8.08 34.35 -2.11
CA LEU A 331 -8.93 33.19 -1.92
C LEU A 331 -9.83 33.03 -3.15
N ARG A 332 -9.71 31.89 -3.83
CA ARG A 332 -10.51 31.61 -5.02
C ARG A 332 -11.84 30.99 -4.62
N GLN A 333 -12.90 31.31 -5.37
CA GLN A 333 -14.22 30.72 -5.12
C GLN A 333 -14.15 29.18 -5.18
N PRO A 334 -14.80 28.47 -4.24
CA PRO A 334 -14.98 27.03 -4.35
C PRO A 334 -15.75 26.70 -5.63
N ILE A 335 -15.32 25.66 -6.33
CA ILE A 335 -16.05 25.12 -7.48
C ILE A 335 -16.75 23.86 -6.99
N LEU A 336 -18.06 23.77 -7.24
CA LEU A 336 -18.85 22.57 -6.98
C LEU A 336 -19.24 21.95 -8.32
N HIS A 337 -18.99 20.66 -8.46
CA HIS A 337 -19.41 19.87 -9.61
C HIS A 337 -20.27 18.70 -9.15
N GLY A 338 -21.45 18.55 -9.76
CA GLY A 338 -22.28 17.37 -9.57
C GLY A 338 -23.70 17.51 -10.13
N PRO A 339 -24.46 16.40 -10.17
CA PRO A 339 -24.06 15.06 -9.73
C PRO A 339 -22.96 14.48 -10.63
N VAL A 340 -21.89 13.98 -10.03
CA VAL A 340 -20.83 13.23 -10.70
C VAL A 340 -21.09 11.76 -10.43
N THR A 341 -21.18 10.94 -11.47
CA THR A 341 -21.24 9.49 -11.30
C THR A 341 -19.82 8.94 -11.20
N PRO A 342 -19.41 8.37 -10.05
CA PRO A 342 -18.12 7.72 -9.93
C PRO A 342 -17.94 6.63 -10.98
N LYS A 343 -16.75 6.54 -11.56
CA LYS A 343 -16.41 5.43 -12.46
C LYS A 343 -15.98 4.24 -11.63
N ARG A 344 -16.37 3.04 -12.05
CA ARG A 344 -15.84 1.79 -11.48
C ARG A 344 -14.42 1.59 -11.97
N ILE A 345 -13.57 1.09 -11.09
CA ILE A 345 -12.26 0.58 -11.48
C ILE A 345 -12.52 -0.71 -12.26
N LEU A 346 -12.19 -0.70 -13.56
CA LEU A 346 -12.22 -1.92 -14.35
C LEU A 346 -11.00 -2.74 -13.96
N GLY A 347 -11.25 -3.99 -13.57
CA GLY A 347 -10.21 -5.00 -13.33
C GLY A 347 -9.58 -5.51 -14.61
#